data_AF-A0A7V6W5Q5-F1
#
_entry.id   AF-A0A7V6W5Q5-F1
#
_cell.length_a   1.000
_cell.length_b   1.000
_cell.length_c   1.000
_cell.angle_alpha   90.00
_cell.angle_beta   90.00
_cell.angle_gamma   90.00
#
_symmetry.space_group_name_H-M   'P 1'
#
loop_
_entity.id
_entity.type
_entity.pdbx_description
1 polymer ?
#
loop_
_entity_poly.entity_id
_entity_poly.type
_entity_poly.pdbx_seq_one_letter_code
_entity_poly.pdbx_strand_id
1 'polypeptide(L)'
;MKIFVVGAGTMGSGIAQAFLQSADVDVWLCDQTDEFVNNGVKKVKGGFAYLLKKEKITQEEHDERLAHLHPTTSYEDAADADLIVEAIFEDMSAKRDIYTKLDAICKDETIFASNTSSLSITEMAAGLNHAGNFCGM
;
A
#
# COMPACT_ATOMS: atom_id res chain seq x y z
N MET A 1 -2.27 4.77 12.50
CA MET A 1 -1.93 5.41 11.20
C MET A 1 -2.49 4.55 10.08
N LYS A 2 -3.09 5.15 9.05
CA LYS A 2 -3.70 4.44 7.94
C LYS A 2 -2.82 4.51 6.70
N ILE A 3 -2.40 3.35 6.20
CA ILE A 3 -1.58 3.21 5.00
C ILE A 3 -2.40 2.52 3.92
N PHE A 4 -2.36 3.06 2.71
CA PHE A 4 -3.03 2.49 1.55
C PHE A 4 -2.00 2.06 0.50
N VAL A 5 -1.88 0.77 0.27
CA VAL A 5 -0.93 0.19 -0.69
C VAL A 5 -1.67 -0.16 -1.97
N VAL A 6 -1.26 0.44 -3.09
CA VAL A 6 -1.83 0.19 -4.42
C VAL A 6 -1.00 -0.83 -5.18
N GLY A 7 -1.61 -1.96 -5.51
CA GLY A 7 -1.01 -3.12 -6.13
C GLY A 7 -0.78 -4.25 -5.11
N ALA A 8 -1.47 -5.37 -5.28
CA ALA A 8 -1.36 -6.58 -4.46
C ALA A 8 -0.35 -7.59 -5.04
N GLY A 9 0.53 -7.13 -5.94
CA GLY A 9 1.64 -7.89 -6.48
C GLY A 9 2.68 -8.26 -5.43
N THR A 10 3.85 -8.74 -5.87
CA THR A 10 4.93 -9.15 -4.95
C THR A 10 5.45 -8.00 -4.10
N MET A 11 5.71 -6.84 -4.70
CA MET A 11 6.22 -5.67 -3.98
C MET A 11 5.17 -5.12 -3.01
N GLY A 12 3.95 -4.84 -3.47
CA GLY A 12 2.91 -4.28 -2.60
C GLY A 12 2.50 -5.21 -1.46
N SER A 13 2.46 -6.53 -1.67
CA SER A 13 2.27 -7.48 -0.56
C SER A 13 3.43 -7.42 0.45
N GLY A 14 4.67 -7.30 -0.02
CA GLY A 14 5.84 -7.17 0.86
C GLY A 14 5.85 -5.85 1.64
N ILE A 15 5.48 -4.74 0.99
CA ILE A 15 5.33 -3.43 1.61
C ILE A 15 4.23 -3.47 2.68
N ALA A 16 3.07 -4.04 2.36
CA ALA A 16 1.98 -4.19 3.31
C ALA A 16 2.43 -5.02 4.53
N GLN A 17 3.10 -6.16 4.31
CA GLN A 17 3.66 -6.96 5.40
C GLN A 17 4.68 -6.18 6.23
N ALA A 18 5.53 -5.36 5.61
CA ALA A 18 6.52 -4.56 6.32
C ALA A 18 5.87 -3.53 7.25
N PHE A 19 4.84 -2.81 6.77
CA PHE A 19 4.10 -1.87 7.61
C PHE A 19 3.35 -2.53 8.75
N LEU A 20 2.73 -3.69 8.50
CA LEU A 20 2.03 -4.47 9.53
C LEU A 20 2.95 -5.01 10.64
N GLN A 21 4.27 -4.92 10.50
CA GLN A 21 5.17 -5.22 11.62
C GLN A 21 5.28 -4.07 12.62
N SER A 22 4.79 -2.88 12.27
CA SER A 22 4.71 -1.74 13.18
C SER A 22 3.42 -1.81 13.99
N ALA A 23 3.47 -1.45 15.27
CA ALA A 23 2.28 -1.33 16.10
C ALA A 23 1.39 -0.15 15.63
N ASP A 24 0.07 -0.28 15.82
CA ASP A 24 -0.92 0.78 15.57
C ASP A 24 -0.98 1.31 14.11
N VAL A 25 -0.66 0.45 13.14
CA VAL A 25 -0.75 0.75 11.71
C VAL A 25 -1.77 -0.16 11.04
N ASP A 26 -2.82 0.44 10.49
CA ASP A 26 -3.78 -0.24 9.63
C ASP A 26 -3.36 -0.11 8.18
N VAL A 27 -3.35 -1.23 7.46
CA VAL A 27 -2.90 -1.30 6.07
C VAL A 27 -4.03 -1.78 5.16
N TRP A 28 -4.44 -0.92 4.25
CA TRP A 28 -5.31 -1.29 3.15
C TRP A 28 -4.48 -1.77 1.97
N LEU A 29 -4.73 -3.01 1.52
CA LEU A 29 -4.09 -3.56 0.33
C LEU A 29 -5.10 -3.55 -0.82
N CYS A 30 -4.84 -2.71 -1.81
CA CYS A 30 -5.74 -2.46 -2.93
C CYS A 30 -5.22 -3.06 -4.24
N ASP A 31 -6.10 -3.63 -5.05
CA ASP A 31 -5.84 -3.99 -6.45
C ASP A 31 -7.15 -3.91 -7.26
N GLN A 32 -7.07 -4.11 -8.58
CA GLN A 32 -8.19 -3.91 -9.51
C GLN A 32 -9.29 -4.97 -9.37
N THR A 33 -8.96 -6.16 -8.85
CA THR A 33 -9.91 -7.28 -8.72
C THR A 33 -9.72 -8.00 -7.39
N ASP A 34 -10.80 -8.60 -6.88
CA ASP A 34 -10.75 -9.41 -5.66
C ASP A 34 -9.76 -10.56 -5.78
N GLU A 35 -9.58 -11.12 -6.98
CA GLU A 35 -8.60 -12.18 -7.21
C GLU A 35 -7.17 -11.72 -6.88
N PHE A 36 -6.77 -10.56 -7.41
CA PHE A 36 -5.43 -10.04 -7.17
C PHE A 36 -5.21 -9.64 -5.71
N VAL A 37 -6.20 -8.96 -5.10
CA VAL A 37 -6.16 -8.59 -3.68
C VAL A 37 -6.03 -9.83 -2.80
N ASN A 38 -6.87 -10.85 -3.02
CA ASN A 38 -6.83 -12.08 -2.23
C ASN A 38 -5.52 -12.84 -2.39
N ASN A 39 -4.91 -12.81 -3.58
CA ASN A 39 -3.58 -13.37 -3.79
C ASN A 39 -2.50 -12.61 -3.00
N GLY A 40 -2.58 -11.29 -2.93
CA GLY A 40 -1.69 -10.49 -2.09
C GLY A 40 -1.87 -10.76 -0.60
N VAL A 41 -3.12 -10.80 -0.12
CA VAL A 41 -3.44 -11.18 1.27
C VAL A 41 -2.85 -12.54 1.64
N LYS A 42 -2.96 -13.54 0.74
CA LYS A 42 -2.35 -14.87 0.96
C LYS A 42 -0.84 -14.78 1.12
N LYS A 43 -0.15 -13.94 0.34
CA LYS A 43 1.30 -13.73 0.47
C LYS A 43 1.65 -13.10 1.81
N VAL A 44 0.93 -12.06 2.22
CA VAL A 44 1.14 -11.40 3.53
C VAL A 44 0.96 -12.39 4.68
N LYS A 45 -0.15 -13.15 4.68
CA LYS A 45 -0.42 -14.20 5.67
C LYS A 45 0.67 -15.28 5.68
N GLY A 46 1.12 -15.71 4.50
CA GLY A 46 2.23 -16.66 4.38
C GLY A 46 3.54 -16.14 4.96
N GLY A 47 3.82 -14.84 4.79
CA GLY A 47 4.98 -14.18 5.37
C GLY A 47 4.95 -14.15 6.90
N PHE A 48 3.80 -13.81 7.50
CA PHE A 48 3.63 -13.86 8.96
C PHE A 48 3.67 -15.29 9.51
N ALA A 49 3.04 -16.25 8.83
CA ALA A 49 3.13 -17.67 9.21
C ALA A 49 4.58 -18.19 9.17
N TYR A 50 5.39 -17.70 8.23
CA TYR A 50 6.83 -18.01 8.19
C TYR A 50 7.58 -17.43 9.40
N LEU A 51 7.32 -16.18 9.79
CA LEU A 51 7.92 -15.55 10.96
C LEU A 51 7.54 -16.27 12.25
N LEU A 52 6.27 -16.66 12.39
CA LEU A 52 5.76 -17.45 13.51
C LEU A 52 6.46 -18.81 13.60
N LYS A 53 6.58 -19.53 12.47
CA LYS A 53 7.31 -20.81 12.38
C LYS A 53 8.80 -20.66 12.76
N LYS A 54 9.37 -19.48 12.56
CA LYS A 54 10.75 -19.16 12.93
C LYS A 54 10.88 -18.63 14.36
N GLU A 55 9.79 -18.65 15.15
CA GLU A 55 9.72 -18.15 16.52
C GLU A 55 10.21 -16.69 16.63
N LYS A 56 9.98 -15.91 15.57
CA LYS A 56 10.32 -14.48 15.53
C LYS A 56 9.21 -13.59 16.06
N ILE A 57 8.01 -14.13 16.12
CA ILE A 57 6.80 -13.50 16.67
C ILE A 57 6.01 -14.58 17.41
N THR A 58 5.19 -14.15 18.34
CA THR A 58 4.20 -14.97 19.06
C THR A 58 2.92 -15.18 18.24
N GLN A 59 2.05 -16.09 18.67
CA GLN A 59 0.74 -16.30 18.04
C GLN A 59 -0.14 -15.05 18.21
N GLU A 60 -0.06 -14.42 19.37
CA GLU A 60 -0.79 -13.20 19.69
C GLU A 60 -0.38 -12.06 18.76
N GLU A 61 0.93 -11.81 18.59
CA GLU A 61 1.44 -10.81 17.64
C GLU A 61 1.08 -11.15 16.19
N HIS A 62 1.09 -12.42 15.82
CA HIS A 62 0.69 -12.86 14.48
C HIS A 62 -0.77 -12.47 14.19
N ASP A 63 -1.68 -12.79 15.12
CA ASP A 63 -3.12 -12.56 14.95
C ASP A 63 -3.46 -11.06 15.04
N GLU A 64 -2.81 -10.33 15.96
CA GLU A 64 -2.94 -8.88 16.09
C GLU A 64 -2.53 -8.16 14.80
N ARG A 65 -1.33 -8.45 14.26
CA ARG A 65 -0.85 -7.81 13.04
C ARG A 65 -1.75 -8.10 11.84
N LEU A 66 -2.29 -9.32 11.73
CA LEU A 66 -3.19 -9.66 10.64
C LEU A 66 -4.58 -9.02 10.77
N ALA A 67 -5.01 -8.64 11.98
CA ALA A 67 -6.26 -7.92 12.19
C ALA A 67 -6.23 -6.50 11.58
N HIS A 68 -5.04 -5.94 11.38
CA HIS A 68 -4.82 -4.63 10.78
C HIS A 68 -4.68 -4.66 9.25
N LEU A 69 -4.80 -5.83 8.61
CA LEU A 69 -4.76 -5.96 7.15
C LEU A 69 -6.17 -5.91 6.56
N HIS A 70 -6.44 -4.88 5.75
CA HIS A 70 -7.73 -4.63 5.14
C HIS A 70 -7.65 -4.78 3.61
N PRO A 71 -8.16 -5.87 3.01
CA PRO A 71 -8.23 -5.98 1.56
C PRO A 71 -9.31 -5.08 0.98
N THR A 72 -9.04 -4.43 -0.16
CA THR A 72 -10.05 -3.64 -0.87
C THR A 72 -9.83 -3.61 -2.38
N THR A 73 -10.88 -3.31 -3.14
CA THR A 73 -10.82 -2.97 -4.58
C THR A 73 -11.25 -1.53 -4.85
N SER A 74 -11.54 -0.76 -3.78
CA SER A 74 -12.06 0.61 -3.86
C SER A 74 -10.98 1.63 -3.48
N TYR A 75 -10.80 2.65 -4.32
CA TYR A 75 -9.95 3.80 -3.98
C TYR A 75 -10.59 4.75 -2.97
N GLU A 76 -11.91 4.69 -2.77
CA GLU A 76 -12.59 5.51 -1.75
C GLU A 76 -12.11 5.20 -0.33
N ASP A 77 -11.62 3.96 -0.11
CA ASP A 77 -11.04 3.56 1.17
C ASP A 77 -9.70 4.27 1.46
N ALA A 78 -9.16 5.04 0.51
CA ALA A 78 -7.96 5.86 0.68
C ALA A 78 -8.24 7.28 1.20
N ALA A 79 -9.51 7.71 1.28
CA ALA A 79 -9.87 9.11 1.56
C ALA A 79 -9.25 9.70 2.83
N ASP A 80 -9.17 8.91 3.90
CA ASP A 80 -8.59 9.28 5.20
C ASP A 80 -7.17 8.74 5.40
N ALA A 81 -6.54 8.17 4.37
CA ALA A 81 -5.20 7.60 4.47
C ALA A 81 -4.14 8.67 4.80
N ASP A 82 -3.19 8.31 5.65
CA ASP A 82 -2.05 9.17 5.98
C ASP A 82 -0.93 9.02 4.94
N LEU A 83 -0.79 7.83 4.37
CA LEU A 83 0.23 7.48 3.37
C LEU A 83 -0.36 6.58 2.28
N ILE A 84 -0.15 6.96 1.03
CA ILE A 84 -0.36 6.11 -0.14
C ILE A 84 0.99 5.57 -0.60
N VAL A 85 1.07 4.26 -0.84
CA VAL A 85 2.23 3.63 -1.47
C VAL A 85 1.82 2.90 -2.74
N GLU A 86 2.30 3.36 -3.88
CA GLU A 86 2.01 2.78 -5.18
C GLU A 86 3.11 1.78 -5.60
N ALA A 87 2.71 0.55 -5.94
CA ALA A 87 3.59 -0.56 -6.31
C ALA A 87 3.03 -1.41 -7.47
N ILE A 88 2.48 -0.76 -8.49
CA ILE A 88 2.01 -1.34 -9.76
C ILE A 88 3.16 -1.45 -10.78
N PHE A 89 2.84 -1.99 -11.95
CA PHE A 89 3.75 -2.07 -13.10
C PHE A 89 4.42 -0.73 -13.46
N GLU A 90 5.64 -0.81 -13.99
CA GLU A 90 6.46 0.35 -14.37
C GLU A 90 5.98 0.98 -15.68
N ASP A 91 4.90 1.75 -15.59
CA ASP A 91 4.37 2.58 -16.68
C ASP A 91 3.94 3.94 -16.13
N MET A 92 4.46 5.02 -16.73
CA MET A 92 4.21 6.39 -16.26
C MET A 92 2.73 6.77 -16.36
N SER A 93 2.05 6.37 -17.45
CA SER A 93 0.64 6.72 -17.64
C SER A 93 -0.21 6.06 -16.57
N ALA A 94 -0.01 4.76 -16.35
CA ALA A 94 -0.78 4.00 -15.38
C ALA A 94 -0.60 4.52 -13.95
N LYS A 95 0.63 4.84 -13.54
CA LYS A 95 0.90 5.39 -12.21
C LYS A 95 0.26 6.78 -12.04
N ARG A 96 0.41 7.66 -13.04
CA ARG A 96 -0.21 8.99 -13.01
C ARG A 96 -1.73 8.92 -12.99
N ASP A 97 -2.34 7.97 -13.70
CA ASP A 97 -3.79 7.77 -13.69
C ASP A 97 -4.30 7.36 -12.30
N ILE A 98 -3.57 6.49 -11.60
CA ILE A 98 -3.90 6.11 -10.22
C ILE A 98 -3.77 7.31 -9.29
N TYR A 99 -2.65 8.03 -9.35
CA TYR A 99 -2.44 9.18 -8.47
C TYR A 99 -3.43 10.31 -8.74
N THR A 100 -3.82 10.55 -9.99
CA THR A 100 -4.85 11.55 -10.31
C THR A 100 -6.18 11.21 -9.66
N LYS A 101 -6.56 9.92 -9.62
CA LYS A 101 -7.79 9.48 -8.93
C LYS A 101 -7.66 9.66 -7.42
N LEU A 102 -6.54 9.25 -6.84
CA LEU A 102 -6.31 9.36 -5.40
C LEU A 102 -6.18 10.81 -4.93
N ASP A 103 -5.59 11.69 -5.76
CA ASP A 103 -5.45 13.13 -5.51
C ASP A 103 -6.81 13.83 -5.36
N ALA A 104 -7.85 13.31 -6.01
CA ALA A 104 -9.21 13.82 -5.88
C ALA A 104 -9.98 13.26 -4.66
N ILE A 105 -9.47 12.19 -4.04
CA ILE A 105 -10.15 11.44 -2.96
C ILE A 105 -9.51 11.74 -1.60
N CYS A 106 -8.18 11.82 -1.56
CA CYS A 106 -7.41 11.93 -0.32
C CYS A 106 -7.50 13.34 0.28
N LYS A 107 -7.40 13.40 1.62
CA LYS A 107 -7.23 14.66 2.37
C LYS A 107 -5.88 15.32 2.02
N ASP A 108 -5.83 16.66 2.06
CA ASP A 108 -4.69 17.48 1.63
C ASP A 108 -3.34 17.09 2.28
N GLU A 109 -3.37 16.56 3.51
CA GLU A 109 -2.16 16.17 4.25
C GLU A 109 -1.61 14.78 3.87
N THR A 110 -2.30 14.02 3.01
CA THR A 110 -1.87 12.67 2.63
C THR A 110 -0.53 12.70 1.89
N ILE A 111 0.38 11.83 2.29
CA ILE A 111 1.67 11.63 1.62
C ILE A 111 1.50 10.63 0.48
N PHE A 112 1.99 10.96 -0.71
CA PHE A 112 2.00 10.05 -1.85
C PHE A 112 3.42 9.54 -2.09
N ALA A 113 3.59 8.22 -2.18
CA ALA A 113 4.89 7.59 -2.37
C ALA A 113 4.85 6.51 -3.45
N SER A 114 5.74 6.58 -4.45
CA SER A 114 5.89 5.51 -5.45
C SER A 114 7.09 4.63 -5.15
N ASN A 115 6.91 3.31 -5.23
CA ASN A 115 7.97 2.30 -5.19
C ASN A 115 8.71 2.16 -6.54
N THR A 116 8.57 3.14 -7.45
CA THR A 116 9.23 3.06 -8.77
C THR A 116 10.76 3.02 -8.65
N SER A 117 11.39 2.22 -9.50
CA SER A 117 12.86 2.12 -9.59
C SER A 117 13.44 2.94 -10.75
N SER A 118 12.62 3.37 -11.70
CA SER A 118 13.09 3.88 -12.99
C SER A 118 12.36 5.13 -13.50
N LEU A 119 11.20 5.46 -12.95
CA LEU A 119 10.40 6.59 -13.40
C LEU A 119 10.70 7.86 -12.59
N SER A 120 10.59 9.01 -13.25
CA SER A 120 10.80 10.31 -12.61
C SER A 120 9.67 10.62 -11.62
N ILE A 121 10.01 10.76 -10.34
CA ILE A 121 9.08 11.18 -9.29
C ILE A 121 8.47 12.55 -9.60
N THR A 122 9.29 13.50 -10.06
CA THR A 122 8.84 14.85 -10.43
C THR A 122 7.82 14.84 -11.56
N GLU A 123 8.02 13.98 -12.57
CA GLU A 123 7.08 13.84 -13.68
C GLU A 123 5.77 13.16 -13.24
N MET A 124 5.88 12.16 -12.36
CA MET A 124 4.73 11.45 -11.83
C MET A 124 3.83 12.37 -10.99
N ALA A 125 4.44 13.22 -10.16
CA ALA A 125 3.74 14.18 -9.30
C ALA A 125 3.19 15.41 -10.05
N ALA A 126 3.62 15.64 -11.30
CA ALA A 126 3.28 16.85 -12.03
C ALA A 126 1.76 16.99 -12.25
N GLY A 127 1.21 18.09 -11.72
CA GLY A 127 -0.20 18.47 -11.85
C GLY A 127 -1.11 17.97 -10.73
N LEU A 128 -0.58 17.22 -9.75
CA LEU A 128 -1.32 16.80 -8.56
C LEU A 128 -1.39 17.94 -7.54
N ASN A 129 -2.48 18.01 -6.77
CA ASN A 129 -2.57 18.91 -5.61
C ASN A 129 -1.58 18.50 -4.52
N HIS A 130 -1.37 17.18 -4.36
CA HIS A 130 -0.42 16.61 -3.39
C HIS A 130 1.04 16.60 -3.88
N ALA A 131 1.40 17.33 -4.94
CA ALA A 131 2.77 17.32 -5.48
C ALA A 131 3.83 17.74 -4.45
N GLY A 132 3.48 18.59 -3.47
CA GLY A 132 4.36 18.96 -2.36
C GLY A 132 4.58 17.86 -1.32
N ASN A 133 3.67 16.88 -1.27
CA ASN A 133 3.68 15.72 -0.37
C ASN A 133 4.02 14.41 -1.12
N PHE A 134 4.63 14.52 -2.32
CA PHE A 134 4.94 13.37 -3.15
C PHE A 134 6.43 13.00 -3.05
N CYS A 135 6.73 11.71 -2.83
CA CYS A 135 8.09 11.19 -2.79
C CYS A 135 8.25 9.83 -3.49
N GLY A 136 9.50 9.37 -3.61
CA GLY A 136 9.80 7.96 -3.89
C GLY A 136 10.08 7.23 -2.58
N MET A 137 9.78 5.93 -2.53
CA MET A 137 10.02 5.06 -1.37
C MET A 137 10.62 3.72 -1.75
#